data_AF-A0A813KPD9-F1
#
_entry.id   AF-A0A813KPD9-F1
#
_cell.length_a   1.000
_cell.length_b   1.000
_cell.length_c   1.000
_cell.angle_alpha   90.00
_cell.angle_beta   90.00
_cell.angle_gamma   90.00
#
_symmetry.space_group_name_H-M   'P 1'
#
loop_
_entity.id
_entity.type
_entity.pdbx_description
1 polymer ?
#
loop_
_entity_poly.entity_id
_entity_poly.type
_entity_poly.pdbx_seq_one_letter_code
_entity_poly.pdbx_strand_id
1 'polypeptide(L)'
;MEVHKLPNVGRESHTCLSHIVKNYEKLADWTVFTQAGEPSFGYKGHRVGGGHLLAGDKFANYLTPDPSGARFIHSAVVQLPSMNHLLRAAFCINSTDVEGGSVTACPKEAAQWSKWWDIGAFHDFIASKIETQGGEPVMDFYRKYINPSHVHREVTISFPQGARFAVARAKIQSRPKADYERLLETLSHDADPYSGYFMEWMWSELFQGHQELCPMPPKTAALSHPMALDELAQRFPEAVKKHYVTLRLAQRAVVRSLEADVSGGISGGVSGGVSGGVSGGVSGGVSGGVSGGVSGGVSGGVSGGVSGGVSTTASLTASSTTLPPSTTASPTASNTTSQPGSVTVTKVVGTMALDVPNCTAFTGTAGVEGAVAAGIASASGVAASSVTVALSCSRRLASGLLARRLGEAVNAAYEITIPAGSFTITAASVTNSIVTAGANDLTSKIATAMTAASITGITVTVTNVPQPETTTMVVMTTTTPPGEASSARQVFTGALAAILAMGMAAFA
;
A
#
# COMPACT_ATOMS: atom_id res chain seq x y z
N MET A 1 16.89 -25.55 -10.39
CA MET A 1 16.40 -24.80 -9.22
C MET A 1 15.84 -25.81 -8.25
N GLU A 2 16.48 -25.99 -7.10
CA GLU A 2 16.01 -26.88 -6.04
C GLU A 2 15.15 -26.06 -5.07
N VAL A 3 13.96 -26.55 -4.73
CA VAL A 3 13.02 -25.85 -3.85
C VAL A 3 12.84 -26.67 -2.57
N HIS A 4 13.30 -26.12 -1.45
CA HIS A 4 13.11 -26.72 -0.13
C HIS A 4 11.97 -26.02 0.60
N LYS A 5 10.97 -26.78 1.02
CA LYS A 5 9.85 -26.27 1.81
C LYS A 5 10.18 -26.39 3.30
N LEU A 6 9.95 -25.32 4.04
CA LEU A 6 10.04 -25.29 5.50
C LEU A 6 8.65 -25.01 6.09
N PRO A 7 8.40 -25.44 7.35
CA PRO A 7 7.25 -24.95 8.09
C PRO A 7 7.28 -23.42 8.18
N ASN A 8 6.12 -22.80 8.09
CA ASN A 8 6.00 -21.33 8.20
C ASN A 8 6.03 -20.92 9.69
N VAL A 9 7.21 -21.02 10.29
CA VAL A 9 7.52 -20.62 11.67
C VAL A 9 8.70 -19.67 11.68
N GLY A 10 8.79 -18.81 12.69
CA GLY A 10 9.93 -17.91 12.89
C GLY A 10 10.30 -16.97 11.74
N ARG A 11 9.35 -16.71 10.83
CA ARG A 11 9.43 -15.75 9.71
C ARG A 11 10.66 -15.96 8.80
N GLU A 12 11.15 -14.89 8.15
CA GLU A 12 12.34 -14.95 7.30
C GLU A 12 13.58 -15.38 8.07
N SER A 13 13.69 -14.97 9.34
CA SER A 13 14.84 -15.27 10.18
C SER A 13 15.05 -16.76 10.42
N HIS A 14 13.97 -17.51 10.68
CA HIS A 14 14.03 -18.97 10.79
C HIS A 14 14.43 -19.63 9.47
N THR A 15 13.97 -19.10 8.34
CA THR A 15 14.37 -19.61 7.01
C THR A 15 15.87 -19.42 6.78
N CYS A 16 16.40 -18.23 7.10
CA CYS A 16 17.82 -17.91 6.96
C CYS A 16 18.68 -18.82 7.86
N LEU A 17 18.34 -18.95 9.14
CA LEU A 17 19.08 -19.78 10.09
C LEU A 17 18.93 -21.27 9.79
N SER A 18 17.76 -21.74 9.35
CA SER A 18 17.56 -23.11 8.88
C SER A 18 18.49 -23.44 7.72
N HIS A 19 18.65 -22.52 6.75
CA HIS A 19 19.58 -22.71 5.64
C HIS A 19 21.02 -22.81 6.15
N ILE A 20 21.44 -21.90 7.03
CA ILE A 20 22.78 -21.87 7.61
C ILE A 20 23.08 -23.16 8.36
N VAL A 21 22.23 -23.55 9.32
CA VAL A 21 22.43 -24.73 10.17
C VAL A 21 22.47 -26.01 9.35
N LYS A 22 21.53 -26.21 8.41
CA LYS A 22 21.45 -27.44 7.60
C LYS A 22 22.59 -27.60 6.61
N ASN A 23 23.16 -26.48 6.16
CA ASN A 23 24.18 -26.47 5.13
C ASN A 23 25.54 -26.00 5.63
N TYR A 24 25.74 -25.84 6.95
CA TYR A 24 26.90 -25.14 7.52
C TYR A 24 28.26 -25.55 6.90
N GLU A 25 28.50 -26.85 6.73
CA GLU A 25 29.75 -27.39 6.12
C GLU A 25 29.81 -27.28 4.59
N LYS A 26 28.66 -27.08 3.94
CA LYS A 26 28.46 -27.09 2.47
C LYS A 26 27.79 -25.82 1.94
N LEU A 27 27.87 -24.70 2.68
CA LEU A 27 27.32 -23.40 2.29
C LEU A 27 27.91 -23.00 0.93
N ALA A 28 27.20 -22.22 0.11
CA ALA A 28 27.82 -21.63 -1.08
C ALA A 28 28.96 -20.67 -0.69
N ASP A 29 29.92 -20.42 -1.58
CA ASP A 29 31.01 -19.45 -1.30
C ASP A 29 30.44 -18.04 -0.99
N TRP A 30 29.29 -17.73 -1.59
CA TRP A 30 28.53 -16.50 -1.40
C TRP A 30 27.03 -16.82 -1.34
N THR A 31 26.35 -16.37 -0.29
CA THR A 31 24.91 -16.60 -0.09
C THR A 31 24.17 -15.29 0.04
N VAL A 32 23.09 -15.13 -0.71
CA VAL A 32 22.18 -13.97 -0.64
C VAL A 32 20.93 -14.35 0.14
N PHE A 33 20.60 -13.54 1.15
CA PHE A 33 19.40 -13.65 1.96
C PHE A 33 18.45 -12.51 1.59
N THR A 34 17.21 -12.86 1.27
CA THR A 34 16.17 -11.89 0.88
C THR A 34 14.79 -12.46 1.17
N GLN A 35 13.82 -11.59 1.43
CA GLN A 35 12.41 -11.95 1.51
C GLN A 35 11.87 -12.44 0.17
N ALA A 36 10.73 -13.15 0.21
CA ALA A 36 10.13 -13.82 -0.94
C ALA A 36 9.48 -12.88 -1.98
N GLY A 37 9.09 -11.66 -1.58
CA GLY A 37 8.51 -10.67 -2.49
C GLY A 37 9.53 -10.16 -3.51
N GLU A 38 9.06 -9.73 -4.68
CA GLU A 38 9.93 -9.15 -5.71
C GLU A 38 10.73 -7.95 -5.13
N PRO A 39 12.07 -7.97 -5.24
CA PRO A 39 12.90 -6.84 -4.82
C PRO A 39 12.46 -5.56 -5.52
N SER A 40 12.00 -4.60 -4.74
CA SER A 40 11.48 -3.31 -5.22
C SER A 40 11.77 -2.22 -4.20
N PHE A 41 11.69 -0.96 -4.64
CA PHE A 41 12.05 0.20 -3.82
C PHE A 41 11.26 0.26 -2.50
N GLY A 42 12.00 0.52 -1.43
CA GLY A 42 11.50 0.91 -0.12
C GLY A 42 10.59 -0.11 0.53
N TYR A 43 9.82 0.36 1.49
CA TYR A 43 8.80 -0.41 2.20
C TYR A 43 7.49 0.35 2.20
N LYS A 44 6.39 -0.29 1.80
CA LYS A 44 5.08 0.38 1.64
C LYS A 44 4.07 -0.02 2.71
N GLY A 45 4.47 -0.82 3.70
CA GLY A 45 3.60 -1.29 4.77
C GLY A 45 3.35 -2.80 4.73
N HIS A 46 2.98 -3.34 5.90
CA HIS A 46 2.81 -4.77 6.08
C HIS A 46 1.62 -5.18 5.22
N ARG A 47 1.87 -6.00 4.19
CA ARG A 47 0.89 -6.45 3.16
C ARG A 47 0.56 -5.45 2.04
N VAL A 48 1.14 -4.25 2.07
CA VAL A 48 0.99 -3.25 1.00
C VAL A 48 2.16 -3.33 -0.01
N GLY A 49 3.21 -4.07 0.35
CA GLY A 49 4.33 -4.40 -0.53
C GLY A 49 5.55 -3.49 -0.31
N GLY A 50 6.41 -3.40 -1.32
CA GLY A 50 7.76 -2.87 -1.17
C GLY A 50 8.72 -4.00 -0.85
N GLY A 51 9.81 -4.06 -1.61
CA GLY A 51 10.77 -5.15 -1.53
C GLY A 51 12.06 -4.72 -0.87
N HIS A 52 12.08 -3.69 -0.03
CA HIS A 52 13.22 -3.26 0.78
C HIS A 52 14.51 -2.95 0.01
N LEU A 53 14.43 -2.59 -1.27
CA LEU A 53 15.59 -2.04 -1.99
C LEU A 53 15.75 -0.54 -1.69
N LEU A 54 16.98 -0.10 -1.47
CA LEU A 54 17.31 1.32 -1.42
C LEU A 54 17.16 1.95 -2.81
N ALA A 55 16.76 3.22 -2.89
CA ALA A 55 16.76 3.96 -4.15
C ALA A 55 18.15 3.93 -4.80
N GLY A 56 18.18 3.58 -6.09
CA GLY A 56 19.42 3.45 -6.86
C GLY A 56 20.15 2.11 -6.73
N ASP A 57 19.77 1.23 -5.79
CA ASP A 57 20.36 -0.11 -5.72
C ASP A 57 19.61 -1.11 -6.60
N LYS A 58 20.27 -2.21 -6.93
CA LYS A 58 19.70 -3.31 -7.71
C LYS A 58 19.95 -4.62 -6.98
N PHE A 59 18.97 -5.53 -7.02
CA PHE A 59 19.15 -6.87 -6.43
C PHE A 59 20.37 -7.61 -7.02
N ALA A 60 20.67 -7.43 -8.30
CA ALA A 60 21.84 -8.01 -8.96
C ALA A 60 23.17 -7.66 -8.26
N ASN A 61 23.25 -6.51 -7.57
CA ASN A 61 24.45 -6.10 -6.83
C ASN A 61 24.70 -6.99 -5.61
N TYR A 62 23.68 -7.69 -5.08
CA TYR A 62 23.85 -8.67 -4.02
C TYR A 62 24.40 -10.01 -4.52
N LEU A 63 24.32 -10.29 -5.83
CA LEU A 63 24.84 -11.52 -6.42
C LEU A 63 26.36 -11.49 -6.64
N THR A 64 26.95 -10.30 -6.59
CA THR A 64 28.40 -10.13 -6.77
C THR A 64 29.08 -10.14 -5.39
N PRO A 65 30.04 -11.04 -5.13
CA PRO A 65 30.77 -11.06 -3.87
C PRO A 65 31.49 -9.74 -3.59
N ASP A 66 31.32 -9.23 -2.37
CA ASP A 66 32.01 -8.03 -1.90
C ASP A 66 33.39 -8.40 -1.30
N PRO A 67 34.47 -7.65 -1.56
CA PRO A 67 35.79 -7.93 -0.99
C PRO A 67 35.84 -7.99 0.54
N SER A 68 34.93 -7.30 1.24
CA SER A 68 34.81 -7.38 2.71
C SER A 68 34.27 -8.73 3.21
N GLY A 69 33.75 -9.57 2.31
CA GLY A 69 33.09 -10.84 2.61
C GLY A 69 31.63 -10.69 3.02
N ALA A 70 31.07 -9.48 3.00
CA ALA A 70 29.68 -9.21 3.33
C ALA A 70 29.14 -8.00 2.56
N ARG A 71 27.84 -8.00 2.27
CA ARG A 71 27.12 -6.85 1.71
C ARG A 71 25.89 -6.56 2.56
N PHE A 72 25.97 -5.46 3.30
CA PHE A 72 24.87 -4.87 4.07
C PHE A 72 24.65 -3.44 3.59
N ILE A 73 23.43 -3.11 3.17
CA ILE A 73 23.04 -1.73 2.83
C ILE A 73 22.17 -1.21 3.96
N HIS A 74 22.77 -0.43 4.86
CA HIS A 74 22.10 0.07 6.05
C HIS A 74 21.05 1.10 5.63
N SER A 75 19.78 0.73 5.82
CA SER A 75 18.62 1.58 5.51
C SER A 75 17.95 2.14 6.78
N ALA A 76 18.30 1.60 7.95
CA ALA A 76 17.83 2.08 9.23
C ALA A 76 18.92 1.97 10.31
N VAL A 77 18.70 2.69 11.41
CA VAL A 77 19.47 2.58 12.65
C VAL A 77 18.49 2.38 13.79
N VAL A 78 18.84 1.55 14.77
CA VAL A 78 18.10 1.40 16.04
C VAL A 78 19.02 1.67 17.22
N GLN A 79 18.54 2.43 18.20
CA GLN A 79 19.16 2.51 19.52
C GLN A 79 18.43 1.57 20.47
N LEU A 80 19.18 0.68 21.13
CA LEU A 80 18.67 -0.23 22.13
C LEU A 80 19.16 0.18 23.53
N PRO A 81 18.32 0.10 24.57
CA PRO A 81 17.00 -0.54 24.58
C PRO A 81 15.82 0.37 24.18
N SER A 82 16.02 1.66 23.88
CA SER A 82 14.88 2.57 23.68
C SER A 82 14.03 2.27 22.43
N MET A 83 14.58 1.49 21.49
CA MET A 83 13.98 1.23 20.18
C MET A 83 13.68 2.50 19.39
N ASN A 84 14.42 3.58 19.65
CA ASN A 84 14.38 4.77 18.82
C ASN A 84 15.12 4.51 17.52
N HIS A 85 14.58 5.02 16.41
CA HIS A 85 15.05 4.70 15.07
C HIS A 85 15.50 5.93 14.27
N LEU A 86 16.34 5.66 13.27
CA LEU A 86 16.60 6.52 12.13
C LEU A 86 16.25 5.77 10.85
N LEU A 87 15.74 6.48 9.84
CA LEU A 87 15.54 5.95 8.50
C LEU A 87 16.40 6.69 7.49
N ARG A 88 17.02 5.94 6.58
CA ARG A 88 17.85 6.50 5.50
C ARG A 88 16.94 7.17 4.47
N ALA A 89 17.31 8.36 4.03
CA ALA A 89 16.52 9.16 3.11
C ALA A 89 16.29 8.46 1.78
N ALA A 90 17.29 7.78 1.22
CA ALA A 90 17.14 6.96 0.01
C ALA A 90 16.33 5.67 0.22
N PHE A 91 15.93 5.34 1.45
CA PHE A 91 14.98 4.26 1.72
C PHE A 91 13.53 4.76 1.72
N CYS A 92 13.31 6.01 2.15
CA CYS A 92 11.99 6.64 2.20
C CYS A 92 11.62 7.37 0.89
N ILE A 93 12.60 7.88 0.15
CA ILE A 93 12.41 8.71 -1.04
C ILE A 93 13.04 8.00 -2.24
N ASN A 94 12.21 7.58 -3.21
CA ASN A 94 12.69 6.93 -4.44
C ASN A 94 13.33 7.94 -5.40
N SER A 95 14.53 8.39 -5.05
CA SER A 95 15.34 9.26 -5.90
C SER A 95 16.82 9.03 -5.60
N THR A 96 17.62 8.87 -6.65
CA THR A 96 19.08 8.77 -6.58
C THR A 96 19.74 10.08 -6.17
N ASP A 97 19.03 11.20 -6.27
CA ASP A 97 19.57 12.54 -5.98
C ASP A 97 19.80 12.78 -4.49
N VAL A 98 19.11 12.02 -3.64
CA VAL A 98 19.21 12.15 -2.18
C VAL A 98 20.63 11.85 -1.70
N GLU A 99 21.35 10.95 -2.39
CA GLU A 99 22.69 10.49 -1.99
C GLU A 99 23.76 10.50 -3.09
N GLY A 100 23.45 11.12 -4.23
CA GLY A 100 24.43 11.30 -5.32
C GLY A 100 24.81 9.99 -6.02
N GLY A 101 23.83 9.12 -6.27
CA GLY A 101 23.88 8.05 -7.28
C GLY A 101 24.57 6.72 -6.92
N SER A 102 25.71 6.73 -6.23
CA SER A 102 26.41 5.49 -5.86
C SER A 102 25.89 4.92 -4.54
N VAL A 103 25.29 3.72 -4.56
CA VAL A 103 24.82 3.06 -3.33
C VAL A 103 25.98 2.35 -2.62
N THR A 104 26.24 2.81 -1.40
CA THR A 104 27.21 2.26 -0.45
C THR A 104 26.52 1.72 0.80
N ALA A 105 27.25 0.94 1.62
CA ALA A 105 26.75 0.38 2.87
C ALA A 105 26.14 1.44 3.79
N CYS A 106 26.87 2.54 3.99
CA CYS A 106 26.41 3.72 4.73
C CYS A 106 26.00 4.86 3.79
N PRO A 107 25.10 5.77 4.21
CA PRO A 107 24.97 7.07 3.58
C PRO A 107 26.25 7.89 3.77
N LYS A 108 26.44 8.89 2.90
CA LYS A 108 27.63 9.75 2.90
C LYS A 108 27.61 10.76 4.04
N GLU A 109 26.43 11.24 4.40
CA GLU A 109 26.26 12.34 5.35
C GLU A 109 25.19 12.03 6.40
N ALA A 110 25.41 12.54 7.62
CA ALA A 110 24.44 12.44 8.71
C ALA A 110 23.07 13.06 8.35
N ALA A 111 23.06 14.07 7.47
CA ALA A 111 21.84 14.71 6.98
C ALA A 111 20.98 13.82 6.06
N GLN A 112 21.46 12.64 5.67
CA GLN A 112 20.72 11.65 4.89
C GLN A 112 19.97 10.65 5.78
N TRP A 113 19.96 10.87 7.09
CA TRP A 113 19.07 10.19 8.01
C TRP A 113 17.90 11.12 8.41
N SER A 114 16.76 10.50 8.72
CA SER A 114 15.68 11.15 9.47
C SER A 114 16.17 11.70 10.81
N LYS A 115 15.34 12.49 11.50
CA LYS A 115 15.52 12.66 12.95
C LYS A 115 15.24 11.35 13.67
N TRP A 116 15.74 11.23 14.90
CA TRP A 116 15.39 10.13 15.80
C TRP A 116 13.88 10.12 16.03
N TRP A 117 13.27 8.95 15.94
CA TRP A 117 11.84 8.78 16.17
C TRP A 117 11.54 7.55 17.01
N ASP A 118 10.45 7.68 17.76
CA ASP A 118 9.93 6.64 18.65
C ASP A 118 8.99 5.71 17.87
N ILE A 119 9.16 4.41 18.12
CA ILE A 119 8.44 3.36 17.39
C ILE A 119 6.99 3.16 17.88
N GLY A 120 6.57 3.92 18.90
CA GLY A 120 5.20 4.00 19.39
C GLY A 120 4.65 2.67 19.87
N ALA A 121 3.39 2.39 19.51
CA ALA A 121 2.67 1.18 19.94
C ALA A 121 3.36 -0.15 19.62
N PHE A 122 4.32 -0.15 18.68
CA PHE A 122 5.10 -1.35 18.38
C PHE A 122 6.05 -1.74 19.51
N HIS A 123 6.51 -0.77 20.31
CA HIS A 123 7.28 -1.04 21.52
C HIS A 123 6.46 -1.92 22.48
N ASP A 124 5.20 -1.53 22.72
CA ASP A 124 4.28 -2.25 23.60
C ASP A 124 3.90 -3.62 23.02
N PHE A 125 3.77 -3.71 21.70
CA PHE A 125 3.54 -4.97 21.01
C PHE A 125 4.71 -5.97 21.19
N ILE A 126 5.97 -5.52 21.04
CA ILE A 126 7.13 -6.38 21.31
C ILE A 126 7.18 -6.75 22.79
N ALA A 127 6.96 -5.82 23.70
CA ALA A 127 6.95 -6.10 25.14
C ALA A 127 5.91 -7.17 25.50
N SER A 128 4.70 -7.06 24.95
CA SER A 128 3.63 -8.07 25.12
C SER A 128 4.01 -9.44 24.54
N LYS A 129 4.69 -9.48 23.39
CA LYS A 129 5.20 -10.75 22.83
C LYS A 129 6.25 -11.39 23.72
N ILE A 130 7.20 -10.61 24.23
CA ILE A 130 8.22 -11.10 25.16
C ILE A 130 7.55 -11.73 26.39
N GLU A 131 6.59 -11.02 27.00
CA GLU A 131 5.89 -11.53 28.18
C GLU A 131 5.11 -12.81 27.87
N THR A 132 4.28 -12.82 26.82
CA THR A 132 3.41 -13.94 26.47
C THR A 132 4.17 -15.19 26.02
N GLN A 133 5.36 -15.03 25.45
CA GLN A 133 6.20 -16.14 24.96
C GLN A 133 7.28 -16.55 25.98
N GLY A 134 7.33 -15.93 27.17
CA GLY A 134 8.39 -16.17 28.15
C GLY A 134 9.79 -15.81 27.60
N GLY A 135 9.85 -14.79 26.77
CA GLY A 135 11.05 -14.29 26.12
C GLY A 135 11.95 -13.48 27.04
N GLU A 136 12.99 -12.89 26.44
CA GLU A 136 13.96 -12.06 27.15
C GLU A 136 14.04 -10.63 26.57
N PRO A 137 14.39 -9.62 27.40
CA PRO A 137 14.60 -8.26 26.92
C PRO A 137 15.66 -8.16 25.82
N VAL A 138 15.53 -7.16 24.94
CA VAL A 138 16.38 -7.02 23.75
C VAL A 138 17.89 -6.96 24.05
N MET A 139 18.28 -6.31 25.14
CA MET A 139 19.70 -6.21 25.52
C MET A 139 20.25 -7.51 26.11
N ASP A 140 19.40 -8.32 26.74
CA ASP A 140 19.76 -9.66 27.20
C ASP A 140 19.92 -10.60 26.02
N PHE A 141 18.96 -10.57 25.07
CA PHE A 141 19.06 -11.30 23.81
C PHE A 141 20.33 -10.94 23.04
N TYR A 142 20.63 -9.64 22.91
CA TYR A 142 21.82 -9.15 22.22
C TYR A 142 23.11 -9.69 22.85
N ARG A 143 23.26 -9.58 24.18
CA ARG A 143 24.44 -10.12 24.88
C ARG A 143 24.50 -11.64 24.78
N LYS A 144 23.37 -12.33 24.90
CA LYS A 144 23.34 -13.79 24.93
C LYS A 144 23.64 -14.43 23.57
N TYR A 145 23.07 -13.87 22.50
CA TYR A 145 23.10 -14.51 21.19
C TYR A 145 23.89 -13.75 20.12
N ILE A 146 24.10 -12.44 20.23
CA ILE A 146 24.72 -11.64 19.17
C ILE A 146 26.15 -11.25 19.55
N ASN A 147 26.34 -10.59 20.68
CA ASN A 147 27.65 -10.14 21.14
C ASN A 147 27.82 -10.35 22.66
N PRO A 148 28.28 -11.54 23.09
CA PRO A 148 28.54 -11.86 24.51
C PRO A 148 29.61 -11.01 25.19
N SER A 149 30.47 -10.36 24.40
CA SER A 149 31.49 -9.45 24.93
C SER A 149 30.96 -8.04 25.17
N HIS A 150 29.72 -7.72 24.80
CA HIS A 150 29.15 -6.39 24.99
C HIS A 150 28.81 -6.12 26.46
N VAL A 151 29.49 -5.14 27.05
CA VAL A 151 29.34 -4.77 28.47
C VAL A 151 28.50 -3.51 28.71
N HIS A 152 28.23 -2.74 27.66
CA HIS A 152 27.49 -1.49 27.79
C HIS A 152 25.98 -1.72 27.93
N ARG A 153 25.31 -0.77 28.59
CA ARG A 153 23.85 -0.82 28.83
C ARG A 153 23.01 -0.56 27.60
N GLU A 154 23.61 0.10 26.61
CA GLU A 154 22.98 0.45 25.35
C GLU A 154 23.87 0.03 24.18
N VAL A 155 23.26 -0.08 23.00
CA VAL A 155 23.97 -0.26 21.72
C VAL A 155 23.18 0.47 20.63
N THR A 156 23.88 0.99 19.64
CA THR A 156 23.28 1.54 18.43
C THR A 156 23.67 0.65 17.27
N ILE A 157 22.72 0.22 16.45
CA ILE A 157 22.94 -0.76 15.39
C ILE A 157 22.43 -0.19 14.08
N SER A 158 23.28 -0.18 13.05
CA SER A 158 22.87 0.11 11.67
C SER A 158 22.51 -1.20 10.97
N PHE A 159 21.34 -1.25 10.32
CA PHE A 159 20.81 -2.50 9.76
C PHE A 159 20.07 -2.29 8.43
N PRO A 160 20.09 -3.29 7.53
CA PRO A 160 19.22 -3.31 6.36
C PRO A 160 17.82 -3.78 6.77
N GLN A 161 16.81 -2.94 6.54
CA GLN A 161 15.43 -3.41 6.63
C GLN A 161 15.12 -4.52 5.61
N GLY A 162 14.16 -5.37 5.95
CA GLY A 162 13.75 -6.57 5.24
C GLY A 162 14.74 -7.72 5.33
N ALA A 163 15.67 -7.71 6.29
CA ALA A 163 16.75 -8.68 6.43
C ALA A 163 17.47 -9.02 5.11
N ARG A 164 17.68 -8.03 4.22
CA ARG A 164 18.37 -8.25 2.94
C ARG A 164 19.87 -8.01 3.07
N PHE A 165 20.63 -9.07 2.87
CA PHE A 165 22.09 -9.03 2.89
C PHE A 165 22.68 -10.19 2.10
N ALA A 166 23.98 -10.14 1.88
CA ALA A 166 24.73 -11.26 1.33
C ALA A 166 26.04 -11.44 2.09
N VAL A 167 26.46 -12.68 2.29
CA VAL A 167 27.64 -13.01 3.09
C VAL A 167 28.40 -14.18 2.50
N ALA A 168 29.72 -14.14 2.63
CA ALA A 168 30.60 -15.22 2.24
C ALA A 168 30.53 -16.39 3.24
N ARG A 169 30.78 -17.61 2.76
CA ARG A 169 30.90 -18.82 3.61
C ARG A 169 31.79 -18.57 4.83
N ALA A 170 32.97 -17.99 4.61
CA ALA A 170 33.96 -17.76 5.65
C ALA A 170 33.45 -16.83 6.78
N LYS A 171 32.59 -15.85 6.46
CA LYS A 171 31.96 -14.97 7.46
C LYS A 171 30.88 -15.67 8.26
N ILE A 172 30.12 -16.57 7.64
CA ILE A 172 29.16 -17.40 8.39
C ILE A 172 29.94 -18.36 9.30
N GLN A 173 30.98 -19.02 8.77
CA GLN A 173 31.75 -20.03 9.49
C GLN A 173 32.73 -19.48 10.53
N SER A 174 32.96 -18.16 10.59
CA SER A 174 33.77 -17.55 11.65
C SER A 174 33.08 -17.61 13.02
N ARG A 175 31.78 -17.90 13.06
CA ARG A 175 31.00 -18.16 14.27
C ARG A 175 30.63 -19.64 14.33
N PRO A 176 30.80 -20.34 15.47
CA PRO A 176 30.48 -21.76 15.60
C PRO A 176 29.03 -22.10 15.21
N LYS A 177 28.84 -23.24 14.54
CA LYS A 177 27.52 -23.76 14.16
C LYS A 177 26.51 -23.79 15.33
N ALA A 178 26.97 -24.19 16.51
CA ALA A 178 26.17 -24.28 17.72
C ALA A 178 25.52 -22.94 18.11
N ASP A 179 26.11 -21.80 17.75
CA ASP A 179 25.54 -20.48 18.04
C ASP A 179 24.34 -20.18 17.14
N TYR A 180 24.40 -20.62 15.87
CA TYR A 180 23.27 -20.53 14.94
C TYR A 180 22.16 -21.51 15.32
N GLU A 181 22.50 -22.70 15.82
CA GLU A 181 21.53 -23.68 16.32
C GLU A 181 20.76 -23.12 17.53
N ARG A 182 21.44 -22.48 18.49
CA ARG A 182 20.78 -21.80 19.62
C ARG A 182 19.87 -20.65 19.16
N LEU A 183 20.32 -19.83 18.20
CA LEU A 183 19.48 -18.78 17.63
C LEU A 183 18.25 -19.34 16.91
N LEU A 184 18.43 -20.40 16.11
CA LEU A 184 17.34 -21.06 15.39
C LEU A 184 16.30 -21.62 16.36
N GLU A 185 16.73 -22.19 17.49
CA GLU A 185 15.83 -22.69 18.53
C GLU A 185 14.90 -21.58 19.04
N THR A 186 15.43 -20.38 19.33
CA THR A 186 14.59 -19.24 19.76
C THR A 186 13.50 -18.83 18.76
N LEU A 187 13.65 -19.18 17.49
CA LEU A 187 12.71 -18.86 16.42
C LEU A 187 11.76 -20.02 16.09
N SER A 188 12.03 -21.22 16.62
CA SER A 188 11.34 -22.46 16.26
C SER A 188 10.12 -22.73 17.13
N HIS A 189 9.97 -22.03 18.25
CA HIS A 189 8.90 -22.28 19.23
C HIS A 189 7.55 -21.68 18.84
N ASP A 190 7.53 -20.65 17.99
CA ASP A 190 6.32 -19.92 17.61
C ASP A 190 6.27 -19.64 16.10
N ALA A 191 5.05 -19.49 15.59
CA ALA A 191 4.84 -19.01 14.22
C ALA A 191 5.34 -17.56 14.03
N ASP A 192 5.27 -16.77 15.10
CA ASP A 192 5.60 -15.34 15.12
C ASP A 192 6.37 -14.97 16.43
N PRO A 193 7.62 -15.45 16.58
CA PRO A 193 8.40 -15.32 17.79
C PRO A 193 8.95 -13.90 17.97
N TYR A 194 9.06 -13.44 19.22
CA TYR A 194 9.64 -12.14 19.57
C TYR A 194 11.08 -11.99 19.04
N SER A 195 11.86 -13.09 19.06
CA SER A 195 13.24 -13.14 18.60
C SER A 195 13.40 -12.80 17.11
N GLY A 196 12.37 -13.05 16.29
CA GLY A 196 12.37 -12.68 14.87
C GLY A 196 12.48 -11.17 14.66
N TYR A 197 11.82 -10.38 15.51
CA TYR A 197 11.88 -8.92 15.46
C TYR A 197 13.26 -8.37 15.85
N PHE A 198 13.95 -9.03 16.79
CA PHE A 198 15.32 -8.65 17.14
C PHE A 198 16.31 -9.02 16.04
N MET A 199 16.14 -10.19 15.44
CA MET A 199 17.01 -10.66 14.36
C MET A 199 17.02 -9.72 13.16
N GLU A 200 15.87 -9.13 12.80
CA GLU A 200 15.75 -8.08 11.78
C GLU A 200 16.80 -6.96 11.96
N TRP A 201 17.07 -6.55 13.20
CA TRP A 201 18.03 -5.50 13.53
C TRP A 201 19.48 -5.97 13.59
N MET A 202 19.70 -7.26 13.86
CA MET A 202 20.98 -7.76 14.36
C MET A 202 21.77 -8.60 13.34
N TRP A 203 21.29 -8.77 12.11
CA TRP A 203 22.00 -9.54 11.08
C TRP A 203 23.40 -9.01 10.77
N SER A 204 23.56 -7.68 10.68
CA SER A 204 24.87 -7.07 10.43
C SER A 204 25.83 -7.36 11.59
N GLU A 205 25.38 -7.16 12.83
CA GLU A 205 26.12 -7.47 14.06
C GLU A 205 26.50 -8.95 14.15
N LEU A 206 25.59 -9.86 13.78
CA LEU A 206 25.82 -11.30 13.84
C LEU A 206 27.01 -11.75 12.99
N PHE A 207 27.18 -11.17 11.79
CA PHE A 207 28.21 -11.60 10.84
C PHE A 207 29.43 -10.69 10.78
N GLN A 208 29.29 -9.42 11.12
CA GLN A 208 30.37 -8.44 11.07
C GLN A 208 30.89 -8.08 12.47
N GLY A 209 30.16 -8.38 13.53
CA GLY A 209 30.40 -7.82 14.86
C GLY A 209 30.03 -6.34 14.91
N HIS A 210 30.26 -5.72 16.07
CA HIS A 210 29.97 -4.30 16.26
C HIS A 210 30.98 -3.44 15.48
N GLN A 211 30.48 -2.77 14.45
CA GLN A 211 31.28 -1.93 13.55
C GLN A 211 31.20 -0.46 13.95
N GLU A 212 32.13 0.35 13.43
CA GLU A 212 32.00 1.80 13.48
C GLU A 212 30.69 2.23 12.82
N LEU A 213 29.98 3.16 13.46
CA LEU A 213 28.68 3.61 13.00
C LEU A 213 28.81 4.42 11.71
N CYS A 214 27.84 4.25 10.81
CA CYS A 214 27.67 5.15 9.68
C CYS A 214 27.59 6.61 10.16
N PRO A 215 27.98 7.60 9.32
CA PRO A 215 27.78 9.02 9.65
C PRO A 215 26.32 9.26 10.00
N MET A 216 26.05 9.66 11.25
CA MET A 216 24.69 9.73 11.79
C MET A 216 24.48 11.00 12.62
N PRO A 217 23.24 11.52 12.70
CA PRO A 217 22.94 12.69 13.52
C PRO A 217 23.14 12.37 15.01
N PRO A 218 23.46 13.38 15.84
CA PRO A 218 23.56 13.19 17.27
C PRO A 218 22.23 12.67 17.84
N LYS A 219 22.32 11.88 18.92
CA LYS A 219 21.14 11.40 19.65
C LYS A 219 20.38 12.59 20.24
N THR A 220 19.14 12.76 19.81
CA THR A 220 18.22 13.80 20.29
C THR A 220 16.96 13.17 20.88
N ALA A 221 16.09 13.98 21.48
CA ALA A 221 14.74 13.54 21.83
C ALA A 221 14.03 13.00 20.60
N ALA A 222 13.36 11.86 20.76
CA ALA A 222 12.67 11.19 19.67
C ALA A 222 11.39 11.92 19.30
N LEU A 223 11.16 12.08 18.00
CA LEU A 223 9.90 12.56 17.44
C LEU A 223 8.92 11.40 17.25
N SER A 224 7.67 11.71 16.93
CA SER A 224 6.79 10.69 16.34
C SER A 224 7.28 10.32 14.94
N HIS A 225 7.02 9.08 14.52
CA HIS A 225 7.34 8.63 13.16
C HIS A 225 6.86 9.62 12.05
N PRO A 226 5.60 10.10 12.05
CA PRO A 226 5.13 11.08 11.07
C PRO A 226 5.94 12.38 11.07
N MET A 227 6.29 12.90 12.24
CA MET A 227 7.07 14.14 12.34
C MET A 227 8.49 13.97 11.79
N ALA A 228 9.14 12.83 12.04
CA ALA A 228 10.47 12.57 11.52
C ALA A 228 10.47 12.41 10.00
N LEU A 229 9.44 11.80 9.41
CA LEU A 229 9.31 11.68 7.97
C LEU A 229 8.90 12.98 7.29
N ASP A 230 8.07 13.80 7.93
CA ASP A 230 7.73 15.14 7.43
C ASP A 230 8.97 16.05 7.37
N GLU A 231 9.77 16.06 8.44
CA GLU A 231 11.03 16.79 8.47
C GLU A 231 11.99 16.29 7.38
N LEU A 232 12.09 14.97 7.19
CA LEU A 232 12.94 14.37 6.16
C LEU A 232 12.49 14.77 4.75
N ALA A 233 11.19 14.76 4.49
CA ALA A 233 10.62 15.16 3.21
C ALA A 233 10.86 16.65 2.92
N GLN A 234 10.72 17.51 3.94
CA GLN A 234 11.01 18.94 3.82
C GLN A 234 12.48 19.22 3.54
N ARG A 235 13.40 18.37 4.01
CA ARG A 235 14.84 18.49 3.75
C ARG A 235 15.21 18.18 2.30
N PHE A 236 14.43 17.33 1.60
CA PHE A 236 14.73 16.88 0.23
C PHE A 236 13.59 17.18 -0.77
N PRO A 237 13.13 18.43 -0.91
CA PRO A 237 11.89 18.74 -1.62
C PRO A 237 11.90 18.37 -3.10
N GLU A 238 13.03 18.54 -3.79
CA GLU A 238 13.16 18.18 -5.22
C GLU A 238 13.17 16.66 -5.44
N ALA A 239 13.81 15.91 -4.54
CA ALA A 239 13.81 14.45 -4.59
C ALA A 239 12.40 13.88 -4.32
N VAL A 240 11.67 14.48 -3.39
CA VAL A 240 10.27 14.16 -3.07
C VAL A 240 9.36 14.41 -4.28
N LYS A 241 9.53 15.55 -4.98
CA LYS A 241 8.80 15.83 -6.23
C LYS A 241 9.07 14.74 -7.29
N LYS A 242 10.34 14.37 -7.50
CA LYS A 242 10.73 13.32 -8.46
C LYS A 242 10.16 11.94 -8.09
N HIS A 243 10.19 11.59 -6.80
CA HIS A 243 9.57 10.38 -6.28
C HIS A 243 8.08 10.30 -6.68
N TYR A 244 7.33 11.38 -6.48
CA TYR A 244 5.91 11.44 -6.84
C TYR A 244 5.64 11.40 -8.34
N VAL A 245 6.43 12.12 -9.14
CA VAL A 245 6.31 12.05 -10.60
C VAL A 245 6.53 10.62 -11.08
N THR A 246 7.52 9.92 -10.52
CA THR A 246 7.79 8.50 -10.82
C THR A 246 6.60 7.62 -10.45
N LEU A 247 6.00 7.81 -9.27
CA LEU A 247 4.80 7.08 -8.86
C LEU A 247 3.61 7.33 -9.80
N ARG A 248 3.36 8.59 -10.19
CA ARG A 248 2.28 8.95 -11.12
C ARG A 248 2.51 8.37 -12.52
N LEU A 249 3.75 8.38 -13.01
CA LEU A 249 4.10 7.78 -14.30
C LEU A 249 3.92 6.26 -14.26
N ALA A 250 4.32 5.59 -13.17
CA ALA A 250 4.09 4.17 -12.97
C ALA A 250 2.59 3.83 -12.94
N GLN A 251 1.78 4.60 -12.21
CA GLN A 251 0.32 4.44 -12.19
C GLN A 251 -0.28 4.61 -13.60
N ARG A 252 0.14 5.64 -14.35
CA ARG A 252 -0.31 5.86 -15.74
C ARG A 252 0.18 4.77 -16.70
N ALA A 253 1.32 4.14 -16.44
CA ALA A 253 1.81 3.03 -17.23
C ALA A 253 0.99 1.76 -17.00
N VAL A 254 0.64 1.46 -15.74
CA VAL A 254 -0.27 0.35 -15.40
C VAL A 254 -1.63 0.54 -16.04
N VAL A 255 -2.20 1.74 -15.98
CA VAL A 255 -3.47 2.06 -16.67
C VAL A 255 -3.35 1.86 -18.17
N ARG A 256 -2.26 2.31 -18.80
CA ARG A 256 -2.04 2.10 -20.24
C ARG A 256 -1.81 0.64 -20.61
N SER A 257 -1.15 -0.16 -19.78
CA SER A 257 -1.01 -1.60 -19.98
C SER A 257 -2.35 -2.31 -19.87
N LEU A 258 -3.18 -1.95 -18.88
CA LEU A 258 -4.54 -2.47 -18.76
C LEU A 258 -5.42 -2.03 -19.94
N GLU A 259 -5.32 -0.78 -20.39
CA GLU A 259 -6.02 -0.29 -21.59
C GLU A 259 -5.55 -0.99 -22.86
N ALA A 260 -4.26 -1.30 -22.98
CA ALA A 260 -3.69 -2.04 -24.11
C ALA A 260 -4.09 -3.53 -24.09
N ASP A 261 -4.14 -4.16 -22.92
CA ASP A 261 -4.62 -5.54 -22.76
C ASP A 261 -6.13 -5.62 -23.04
N VAL A 262 -6.91 -4.64 -22.60
CA VAL A 262 -8.34 -4.52 -22.89
C VAL A 262 -8.57 -4.21 -24.37
N SER A 263 -7.81 -3.29 -24.96
CA SER A 263 -7.90 -2.96 -26.38
C SER A 263 -7.43 -4.12 -27.27
N GLY A 264 -6.37 -4.83 -26.89
CA GLY A 264 -5.86 -6.02 -27.57
C GLY A 264 -6.79 -7.21 -27.44
N GLY A 265 -7.39 -7.42 -26.27
CA GLY A 265 -8.38 -8.47 -26.03
C GLY A 265 -9.70 -8.20 -26.76
N ILE A 266 -10.17 -6.96 -26.78
CA ILE A 266 -11.38 -6.57 -27.51
C ILE A 266 -11.12 -6.57 -29.02
N SER A 267 -10.02 -6.00 -29.51
CA SER A 267 -9.72 -5.98 -30.94
C SER A 267 -9.42 -7.39 -31.48
N GLY A 268 -8.68 -8.23 -30.73
CA GLY A 268 -8.42 -9.62 -31.10
C GLY A 268 -9.67 -10.50 -31.03
N GLY A 269 -10.51 -10.32 -30.01
CA GLY A 269 -11.77 -11.06 -29.85
C GLY A 269 -12.84 -10.65 -30.87
N VAL A 270 -12.96 -9.35 -31.16
CA VAL A 270 -13.92 -8.83 -32.15
C VAL A 270 -13.45 -9.10 -33.57
N SER A 271 -12.16 -8.90 -33.90
CA SER A 271 -11.66 -9.22 -35.25
C SER A 271 -11.65 -10.73 -35.53
N GLY A 272 -11.26 -11.56 -34.57
CA GLY A 272 -11.30 -13.03 -34.69
C GLY A 272 -12.72 -13.59 -34.73
N GLY A 273 -13.62 -13.07 -33.89
CA GLY A 273 -15.03 -13.49 -33.84
C GLY A 273 -15.85 -13.03 -35.04
N VAL A 274 -15.65 -11.80 -35.52
CA VAL A 274 -16.37 -11.26 -36.67
C VAL A 274 -15.83 -11.83 -37.99
N SER A 275 -14.50 -11.99 -38.14
CA SER A 275 -13.95 -12.63 -39.35
C SER A 275 -14.32 -14.11 -39.45
N GLY A 276 -14.18 -14.88 -38.36
CA GLY A 276 -14.52 -16.31 -38.34
C GLY A 276 -16.03 -16.59 -38.41
N GLY A 277 -16.84 -15.76 -37.75
CA GLY A 277 -18.30 -15.91 -37.72
C GLY A 277 -18.98 -15.49 -39.03
N VAL A 278 -18.51 -14.41 -39.67
CA VAL A 278 -19.09 -13.91 -40.93
C VAL A 278 -18.60 -14.75 -42.12
N SER A 279 -17.33 -15.19 -42.15
CA SER A 279 -16.86 -16.07 -43.23
C SER A 279 -17.47 -17.47 -43.16
N GLY A 280 -17.61 -18.03 -41.94
CA GLY A 280 -18.21 -19.37 -41.76
C GLY A 280 -19.74 -19.40 -41.89
N GLY A 281 -20.43 -18.34 -41.45
CA GLY A 281 -21.89 -18.24 -41.52
C GLY A 281 -22.41 -17.95 -42.93
N VAL A 282 -21.72 -17.11 -43.70
CA VAL A 282 -22.16 -16.77 -45.07
C VAL A 282 -21.81 -17.88 -46.06
N SER A 283 -20.69 -18.60 -45.89
CA SER A 283 -20.38 -19.75 -46.75
C SER A 283 -21.27 -20.97 -46.45
N GLY A 284 -21.66 -21.19 -45.19
CA GLY A 284 -22.52 -22.32 -44.79
C GLY A 284 -24.03 -22.08 -45.02
N GLY A 285 -24.50 -20.84 -44.85
CA GLY A 285 -25.92 -20.50 -44.97
C GLY A 285 -26.41 -20.43 -46.42
N VAL A 286 -25.58 -19.95 -47.35
CA VAL A 286 -25.98 -19.81 -48.77
C VAL A 286 -25.88 -21.14 -49.53
N SER A 287 -24.99 -22.06 -49.14
CA SER A 287 -24.93 -23.40 -49.73
C SER A 287 -25.97 -24.38 -49.17
N GLY A 288 -26.45 -24.16 -47.93
CA GLY A 288 -27.46 -25.01 -47.30
C GLY A 288 -28.92 -24.58 -47.55
N GLY A 289 -29.16 -23.29 -47.79
CA GLY A 289 -30.51 -22.73 -47.95
C GLY A 289 -31.12 -22.88 -49.36
N VAL A 290 -30.30 -23.05 -50.40
CA VAL A 290 -30.78 -23.10 -51.80
C VAL A 290 -31.05 -24.54 -52.29
N SER A 291 -30.56 -25.58 -51.60
CA SER A 291 -30.81 -26.99 -51.95
C SER A 291 -31.95 -27.65 -51.15
N GLY A 292 -32.48 -27.01 -50.10
CA GLY A 292 -33.53 -27.57 -49.25
C GLY A 292 -34.92 -26.91 -49.37
N GLY A 293 -35.04 -25.77 -50.06
CA GLY A 293 -36.26 -24.95 -50.07
C GLY A 293 -37.15 -25.08 -51.31
N VAL A 294 -36.73 -25.81 -52.35
CA VAL A 294 -37.48 -25.95 -53.61
C VAL A 294 -37.89 -27.40 -53.86
N SER A 295 -38.62 -27.99 -52.92
CA SER A 295 -39.40 -29.22 -53.16
C SER A 295 -40.56 -29.42 -52.16
N GLY A 296 -41.15 -28.33 -51.66
CA GLY A 296 -42.17 -28.41 -50.60
C GLY A 296 -43.29 -27.38 -50.62
N GLY A 297 -43.46 -26.58 -51.67
CA GLY A 297 -44.51 -25.55 -51.67
C GLY A 297 -44.84 -24.99 -53.05
N VAL A 298 -45.50 -25.79 -53.90
CA VAL A 298 -46.30 -25.25 -55.01
C VAL A 298 -47.76 -25.38 -54.59
N SER A 299 -48.42 -24.25 -54.32
CA SER A 299 -49.80 -23.91 -54.73
C SER A 299 -50.43 -22.88 -53.79
N GLY A 300 -50.64 -21.66 -54.30
CA GLY A 300 -51.52 -20.68 -53.67
C GLY A 300 -51.11 -19.23 -53.91
N GLY A 301 -51.83 -18.55 -54.78
CA GLY A 301 -52.02 -17.10 -54.67
C GLY A 301 -51.19 -16.23 -55.61
N VAL A 302 -51.87 -15.72 -56.62
CA VAL A 302 -51.43 -14.74 -57.62
C VAL A 302 -51.39 -13.32 -56.99
N SER A 303 -50.66 -12.43 -57.66
CA SER A 303 -51.01 -11.04 -58.00
C SER A 303 -50.67 -9.86 -57.08
N GLY A 304 -50.02 -8.86 -57.71
CA GLY A 304 -50.03 -7.43 -57.37
C GLY A 304 -48.81 -6.98 -56.56
N GLY A 305 -48.06 -5.93 -56.87
CA GLY A 305 -48.21 -4.84 -57.84
C GLY A 305 -47.28 -3.70 -57.41
N VAL A 306 -46.39 -3.31 -58.32
CA VAL A 306 -45.75 -2.00 -58.61
C VAL A 306 -46.12 -0.78 -57.73
N SER A 307 -45.06 -0.17 -57.15
CA SER A 307 -44.57 1.22 -57.26
C SER A 307 -45.37 2.49 -56.87
N GLY A 308 -44.60 3.48 -56.39
CA GLY A 308 -44.87 4.94 -56.44
C GLY A 308 -45.06 5.59 -55.05
N GLY A 309 -44.58 6.77 -54.67
CA GLY A 309 -43.85 7.85 -55.33
C GLY A 309 -44.11 9.18 -54.55
N VAL A 310 -43.04 9.93 -54.23
CA VAL A 310 -42.85 11.41 -54.22
C VAL A 310 -43.86 12.39 -53.54
N SER A 311 -43.31 13.22 -52.60
CA SER A 311 -43.51 14.66 -52.23
C SER A 311 -44.94 15.23 -51.95
N THR A 312 -45.21 16.25 -51.11
CA THR A 312 -44.59 17.59 -50.92
C THR A 312 -45.26 18.38 -49.73
N THR A 313 -44.46 19.20 -49.02
CA THR A 313 -44.64 20.59 -48.47
C THR A 313 -45.62 21.04 -47.35
N ALA A 314 -45.06 21.87 -46.44
CA ALA A 314 -45.55 23.11 -45.74
C ALA A 314 -46.58 22.98 -44.57
N SER A 315 -46.59 23.79 -43.50
CA SER A 315 -45.75 24.87 -42.92
C SER A 315 -46.33 25.30 -41.53
N LEU A 316 -45.53 26.00 -40.71
CA LEU A 316 -45.87 26.84 -39.51
C LEU A 316 -46.30 26.09 -38.22
N THR A 317 -45.87 26.42 -36.99
CA THR A 317 -45.78 27.72 -36.29
C THR A 317 -44.75 27.73 -35.15
N ALA A 318 -44.30 28.94 -34.80
CA ALA A 318 -43.36 29.30 -33.74
C ALA A 318 -43.90 29.18 -32.30
N SER A 319 -43.01 29.08 -31.31
CA SER A 319 -43.01 29.98 -30.14
C SER A 319 -41.70 29.92 -29.35
N SER A 320 -41.25 31.12 -29.03
CA SER A 320 -40.10 31.55 -28.23
C SER A 320 -40.33 31.41 -26.73
N THR A 321 -39.26 31.21 -25.96
CA THR A 321 -39.04 31.94 -24.70
C THR A 321 -37.54 32.09 -24.40
N THR A 322 -37.15 33.35 -24.29
CA THR A 322 -35.85 33.95 -23.95
C THR A 322 -35.69 34.07 -22.43
N LEU A 323 -34.47 34.01 -21.86
CA LEU A 323 -33.67 35.14 -21.27
C LEU A 323 -32.69 34.53 -20.21
N PRO A 324 -31.63 35.21 -19.71
CA PRO A 324 -30.64 36.06 -20.40
C PRO A 324 -29.21 35.88 -19.76
N PRO A 325 -28.27 36.86 -19.75
CA PRO A 325 -26.89 36.58 -20.15
C PRO A 325 -25.85 36.75 -19.03
N SER A 326 -24.65 36.27 -19.34
CA SER A 326 -23.38 36.61 -18.73
C SER A 326 -23.11 38.12 -18.65
N THR A 327 -22.69 38.60 -17.48
CA THR A 327 -22.01 39.89 -17.32
C THR A 327 -20.68 39.71 -16.56
N THR A 328 -19.63 40.14 -17.23
CA THR A 328 -18.30 40.48 -16.71
C THR A 328 -18.37 41.66 -15.74
N ALA A 329 -17.70 41.55 -14.59
CA ALA A 329 -17.11 42.69 -13.89
C ALA A 329 -16.01 42.24 -12.91
N SER A 330 -14.80 42.74 -13.15
CA SER A 330 -13.72 42.83 -12.16
C SER A 330 -13.97 44.05 -11.26
N PRO A 331 -13.60 43.99 -9.97
CA PRO A 331 -12.89 45.13 -9.41
C PRO A 331 -11.70 44.73 -8.52
N THR A 332 -10.59 45.41 -8.81
CA THR A 332 -9.71 46.15 -7.88
C THR A 332 -9.22 45.47 -6.61
N ALA A 333 -7.91 45.22 -6.62
CA ALA A 333 -7.08 44.86 -5.49
C ALA A 333 -7.18 45.86 -4.33
N SER A 334 -7.32 45.32 -3.11
CA SER A 334 -7.02 46.02 -1.86
C SER A 334 -5.93 45.23 -1.15
N ASN A 335 -4.75 45.85 -1.04
CA ASN A 335 -3.58 45.28 -0.37
C ASN A 335 -3.80 45.30 1.15
N THR A 336 -4.08 44.13 1.72
CA THR A 336 -3.87 43.84 3.14
C THR A 336 -2.94 42.64 3.25
N THR A 337 -1.75 42.89 3.79
CA THR A 337 -0.75 41.89 4.16
C THR A 337 -1.34 40.90 5.16
N SER A 338 -1.60 39.65 4.73
CA SER A 338 -2.00 38.56 5.61
C SER A 338 -0.83 37.59 5.81
N GLN A 339 -0.53 37.36 7.09
CA GLN A 339 0.43 36.38 7.62
C GLN A 339 0.18 34.96 7.07
N PRO A 340 1.19 34.06 7.03
CA PRO A 340 0.99 32.66 6.67
C PRO A 340 -0.02 31.98 7.63
N GLY A 341 -1.15 31.55 7.09
CA GLY A 341 -2.16 30.80 7.83
C GLY A 341 -1.79 29.32 7.88
N SER A 342 -1.57 28.79 9.07
CA SER A 342 -1.51 27.34 9.32
C SER A 342 -2.94 26.79 9.35
N VAL A 343 -3.27 25.85 8.46
CA VAL A 343 -4.55 25.14 8.46
C VAL A 343 -4.33 23.73 8.98
N THR A 344 -4.84 23.45 10.17
CA THR A 344 -4.84 22.09 10.73
C THR A 344 -5.91 21.26 10.02
N VAL A 345 -5.51 20.14 9.42
CA VAL A 345 -6.40 19.13 8.83
C VAL A 345 -6.44 17.93 9.76
N THR A 346 -7.61 17.66 10.33
CA THR A 346 -7.84 16.49 11.17
C THR A 346 -8.52 15.40 10.35
N LYS A 347 -8.13 14.15 10.57
CA LYS A 347 -8.69 12.96 9.92
C LYS A 347 -9.14 11.96 10.99
N VAL A 348 -10.18 11.20 10.67
CA VAL A 348 -10.62 10.04 11.45
C VAL A 348 -10.45 8.80 10.59
N VAL A 349 -9.67 7.83 11.05
CA VAL A 349 -9.32 6.60 10.32
C VAL A 349 -9.94 5.42 11.06
N GLY A 350 -10.54 4.49 10.33
CA GLY A 350 -11.12 3.31 10.93
C GLY A 350 -11.22 2.13 9.99
N THR A 351 -11.69 1.02 10.55
CA THR A 351 -12.01 -0.19 9.79
C THR A 351 -13.41 -0.68 10.17
N MET A 352 -14.03 -1.48 9.31
CA MET A 352 -15.22 -2.25 9.64
C MET A 352 -15.27 -3.55 8.84
N ALA A 353 -15.91 -4.57 9.40
CA ALA A 353 -16.10 -5.86 8.73
C ALA A 353 -17.51 -5.95 8.15
N LEU A 354 -17.61 -6.35 6.88
CA LEU A 354 -18.86 -6.57 6.17
C LEU A 354 -19.00 -8.06 5.84
N ASP A 355 -20.15 -8.62 6.15
CA ASP A 355 -20.59 -9.92 5.68
C ASP A 355 -21.36 -9.74 4.37
N VAL A 356 -20.90 -10.44 3.33
CA VAL A 356 -21.46 -10.36 1.98
C VAL A 356 -21.50 -11.77 1.36
N PRO A 357 -22.45 -12.06 0.46
CA PRO A 357 -22.57 -13.40 -0.14
C PRO A 357 -21.35 -13.86 -0.94
N ASN A 358 -20.63 -12.93 -1.57
CA ASN A 358 -19.44 -13.21 -2.36
C ASN A 358 -18.51 -12.00 -2.28
N CYS A 359 -17.36 -12.17 -1.63
CA CYS A 359 -16.46 -11.05 -1.36
C CYS A 359 -15.80 -10.52 -2.64
N THR A 360 -15.39 -11.43 -3.54
CA THR A 360 -14.71 -11.05 -4.78
C THR A 360 -15.66 -10.31 -5.72
N ALA A 361 -16.92 -10.76 -5.81
CA ALA A 361 -17.95 -10.08 -6.59
C ALA A 361 -18.32 -8.73 -5.98
N PHE A 362 -18.44 -8.66 -4.64
CA PHE A 362 -18.74 -7.41 -3.95
C PHE A 362 -17.64 -6.37 -4.18
N THR A 363 -16.39 -6.71 -3.90
CA THR A 363 -15.24 -5.79 -4.07
C THR A 363 -14.95 -5.42 -5.52
N GLY A 364 -15.29 -6.29 -6.48
CA GLY A 364 -15.20 -6.01 -7.91
C GLY A 364 -16.37 -5.20 -8.49
N THR A 365 -17.41 -4.90 -7.70
CA THR A 365 -18.57 -4.15 -8.19
C THR A 365 -18.23 -2.67 -8.36
N ALA A 366 -18.41 -2.13 -9.57
CA ALA A 366 -18.16 -0.72 -9.85
C ALA A 366 -19.02 0.19 -8.95
N GLY A 367 -18.40 1.18 -8.31
CA GLY A 367 -19.08 2.15 -7.45
C GLY A 367 -19.37 1.69 -6.02
N VAL A 368 -19.07 0.43 -5.67
CA VAL A 368 -19.33 -0.11 -4.32
C VAL A 368 -18.57 0.64 -3.22
N GLU A 369 -17.31 1.03 -3.47
CA GLU A 369 -16.51 1.80 -2.52
C GLU A 369 -17.11 3.18 -2.27
N GLY A 370 -17.64 3.82 -3.32
CA GLY A 370 -18.36 5.10 -3.23
C GLY A 370 -19.67 4.97 -2.44
N ALA A 371 -20.40 3.87 -2.62
CA ALA A 371 -21.61 3.59 -1.86
C ALA A 371 -21.31 3.34 -0.37
N VAL A 372 -20.26 2.58 -0.06
CA VAL A 372 -19.81 2.36 1.33
C VAL A 372 -19.34 3.69 1.95
N ALA A 373 -18.60 4.51 1.20
CA ALA A 373 -18.18 5.85 1.65
C ALA A 373 -19.37 6.76 1.95
N ALA A 374 -20.40 6.76 1.10
CA ALA A 374 -21.62 7.53 1.31
C ALA A 374 -22.42 7.04 2.54
N GLY A 375 -22.45 5.73 2.79
CA GLY A 375 -23.04 5.17 4.01
C GLY A 375 -22.33 5.63 5.28
N ILE A 376 -21.00 5.58 5.30
CA ILE A 376 -20.17 6.08 6.41
C ILE A 376 -20.36 7.59 6.58
N ALA A 377 -20.40 8.34 5.49
CA ALA A 377 -20.61 9.79 5.52
C ALA A 377 -21.96 10.15 6.17
N SER A 378 -23.02 9.42 5.81
CA SER A 378 -24.35 9.56 6.41
C SER A 378 -24.39 9.20 7.90
N ALA A 379 -23.56 8.24 8.35
CA ALA A 379 -23.49 7.83 9.75
C ALA A 379 -22.67 8.81 10.60
N SER A 380 -21.62 9.38 10.02
CA SER A 380 -20.69 10.31 10.69
C SER A 380 -21.09 11.78 10.57
N GLY A 381 -22.11 12.12 9.77
CA GLY A 381 -22.59 13.48 9.58
C GLY A 381 -21.67 14.37 8.74
N VAL A 382 -20.78 13.75 7.95
CA VAL A 382 -19.84 14.46 7.06
C VAL A 382 -20.29 14.36 5.59
N ALA A 383 -19.71 15.16 4.71
CA ALA A 383 -19.95 15.05 3.27
C ALA A 383 -19.32 13.75 2.72
N ALA A 384 -19.97 13.11 1.74
CA ALA A 384 -19.42 11.91 1.10
C ALA A 384 -18.05 12.15 0.44
N SER A 385 -17.79 13.37 -0.04
CA SER A 385 -16.49 13.79 -0.58
C SER A 385 -15.37 13.85 0.46
N SER A 386 -15.71 13.83 1.76
CA SER A 386 -14.74 13.78 2.86
C SER A 386 -14.35 12.36 3.24
N VAL A 387 -14.98 11.33 2.66
CA VAL A 387 -14.77 9.93 3.04
C VAL A 387 -14.11 9.16 1.90
N THR A 388 -12.99 8.50 2.18
CA THR A 388 -12.37 7.54 1.27
C THR A 388 -12.46 6.15 1.87
N VAL A 389 -12.75 5.14 1.04
CA VAL A 389 -12.89 3.73 1.45
C VAL A 389 -12.04 2.85 0.55
N ALA A 390 -11.41 1.83 1.14
CA ALA A 390 -10.75 0.75 0.44
C ALA A 390 -11.30 -0.60 0.94
N LEU A 391 -11.73 -1.47 0.03
CA LEU A 391 -12.28 -2.78 0.37
C LEU A 391 -11.28 -3.91 0.08
N SER A 392 -11.26 -4.91 0.97
CA SER A 392 -10.40 -6.10 0.81
C SER A 392 -11.08 -7.36 1.32
N CYS A 393 -10.73 -8.52 0.76
CA CYS A 393 -11.30 -9.80 1.17
C CYS A 393 -10.49 -10.49 2.26
N SER A 394 -11.18 -11.04 3.26
CA SER A 394 -10.62 -11.85 4.34
C SER A 394 -11.37 -13.18 4.46
N ARG A 395 -10.65 -14.26 4.78
CA ARG A 395 -11.23 -15.59 5.02
C ARG A 395 -11.49 -15.78 6.52
N ARG A 396 -12.71 -16.18 6.91
CA ARG A 396 -13.06 -16.50 8.30
C ARG A 396 -13.47 -17.97 8.46
N LEU A 397 -13.02 -18.61 9.54
CA LEU A 397 -13.61 -19.85 10.05
C LEU A 397 -14.96 -19.51 10.71
N ALA A 398 -16.07 -19.99 10.16
CA ALA A 398 -17.38 -19.82 10.79
C ALA A 398 -17.54 -20.85 11.92
N SER A 399 -17.94 -20.39 13.11
CA SER A 399 -18.29 -21.24 14.24
C SER A 399 -19.80 -21.51 14.24
N GLY A 400 -20.19 -22.73 13.89
CA GLY A 400 -21.57 -23.22 13.98
C GLY A 400 -21.65 -24.73 13.74
N LEU A 401 -22.39 -25.44 14.60
CA LEU A 401 -22.43 -26.92 14.65
C LEU A 401 -23.09 -27.59 13.44
N LEU A 402 -23.60 -26.85 12.45
CA LEU A 402 -24.20 -27.38 11.22
C LEU A 402 -23.99 -26.46 10.00
N ALA A 403 -22.75 -26.08 9.67
CA ALA A 403 -22.42 -25.58 8.31
C ALA A 403 -20.90 -25.59 8.04
N ARG A 404 -20.43 -26.50 7.18
CA ARG A 404 -19.12 -26.39 6.50
C ARG A 404 -19.24 -25.43 5.31
N ARG A 405 -19.33 -24.13 5.58
CA ARG A 405 -19.01 -23.08 4.59
C ARG A 405 -18.13 -22.01 5.24
N LEU A 406 -16.98 -21.73 4.63
CA LEU A 406 -16.12 -20.62 4.98
C LEU A 406 -16.90 -19.33 4.73
N GLY A 407 -17.07 -18.49 5.74
CA GLY A 407 -17.61 -17.14 5.55
C GLY A 407 -16.53 -16.25 4.96
N GLU A 408 -16.79 -15.62 3.82
CA GLU A 408 -15.93 -14.57 3.28
C GLU A 408 -16.36 -13.23 3.87
N ALA A 409 -15.46 -12.51 4.52
CA ALA A 409 -15.75 -11.20 5.08
C ALA A 409 -14.96 -10.12 4.32
N VAL A 410 -15.62 -9.02 3.99
CA VAL A 410 -14.97 -7.84 3.42
C VAL A 410 -14.48 -6.96 4.57
N ASN A 411 -13.21 -6.55 4.55
CA ASN A 411 -12.71 -5.49 5.40
C ASN A 411 -12.77 -4.17 4.64
N ALA A 412 -13.49 -3.19 5.20
CA ALA A 412 -13.56 -1.83 4.69
C ALA A 412 -12.71 -0.91 5.57
N ALA A 413 -11.56 -0.48 5.05
CA ALA A 413 -10.76 0.58 5.65
C ALA A 413 -11.26 1.93 5.16
N TYR A 414 -11.40 2.91 6.05
CA TYR A 414 -11.89 4.23 5.68
C TYR A 414 -11.12 5.37 6.37
N GLU A 415 -11.11 6.51 5.70
CA GLU A 415 -10.56 7.77 6.20
C GLU A 415 -11.57 8.90 5.97
N ILE A 416 -11.81 9.69 7.00
CA ILE A 416 -12.73 10.83 7.01
C ILE A 416 -11.94 12.10 7.27
N THR A 417 -11.93 13.03 6.32
CA THR A 417 -11.31 14.35 6.48
C THR A 417 -12.29 15.32 7.13
N ILE A 418 -11.90 15.87 8.28
CA ILE A 418 -12.68 16.88 9.01
C ILE A 418 -12.51 18.25 8.32
N PRO A 419 -13.60 18.94 7.93
CA PRO A 419 -13.52 20.25 7.31
C PRO A 419 -12.86 21.28 8.23
N ALA A 420 -11.81 21.97 7.74
CA ALA A 420 -11.16 23.03 8.49
C ALA A 420 -12.13 24.19 8.76
N GLY A 421 -12.21 24.63 10.03
CA GLY A 421 -13.10 25.72 10.46
C GLY A 421 -14.53 25.31 10.82
N SER A 422 -14.86 24.01 10.83
CA SER A 422 -16.14 23.53 11.36
C SER A 422 -16.10 23.47 12.90
N PHE A 423 -16.93 24.27 13.57
CA PHE A 423 -17.12 24.19 15.03
C PHE A 423 -18.13 23.11 15.43
N THR A 424 -18.88 22.57 14.47
CA THR A 424 -19.96 21.60 14.70
C THR A 424 -19.52 20.16 14.41
N ILE A 425 -18.56 19.95 13.50
CA ILE A 425 -18.03 18.63 13.14
C ILE A 425 -16.58 18.56 13.60
N THR A 426 -16.33 17.82 14.68
CA THR A 426 -15.01 17.55 15.25
C THR A 426 -14.63 16.09 15.02
N ALA A 427 -13.34 15.76 15.14
CA ALA A 427 -12.93 14.36 15.11
C ALA A 427 -13.58 13.53 16.23
N ALA A 428 -13.67 14.08 17.44
CA ALA A 428 -14.34 13.44 18.56
C ALA A 428 -15.83 13.19 18.28
N SER A 429 -16.54 14.17 17.69
CA SER A 429 -17.95 13.98 17.34
C SER A 429 -18.11 12.94 16.24
N VAL A 430 -17.25 12.93 15.22
CA VAL A 430 -17.27 11.93 14.15
C VAL A 430 -16.99 10.52 14.67
N THR A 431 -15.98 10.34 15.52
CA THR A 431 -15.68 9.06 16.17
C THR A 431 -16.87 8.59 17.01
N ASN A 432 -17.45 9.48 17.82
CA ASN A 432 -18.63 9.15 18.63
C ASN A 432 -19.84 8.80 17.76
N SER A 433 -20.07 9.50 16.64
CA SER A 433 -21.17 9.21 15.71
C SER A 433 -21.03 7.83 15.07
N ILE A 434 -19.82 7.43 14.67
CA ILE A 434 -19.57 6.10 14.08
C ILE A 434 -19.79 4.98 15.11
N VAL A 435 -19.26 5.16 16.33
CA VAL A 435 -19.44 4.19 17.42
C VAL A 435 -20.91 4.09 17.83
N THR A 436 -21.62 5.22 17.91
CA THR A 436 -23.04 5.27 18.28
C THR A 436 -23.95 4.66 17.21
N ALA A 437 -23.67 4.92 15.93
CA ALA A 437 -24.39 4.28 14.82
C ALA A 437 -24.30 2.75 14.92
N GLY A 438 -23.09 2.24 15.19
CA GLY A 438 -22.86 0.81 15.34
C GLY A 438 -23.21 0.01 14.07
N ALA A 439 -23.17 -1.31 14.19
CA ALA A 439 -23.32 -2.21 13.05
C ALA A 439 -24.67 -2.08 12.32
N ASN A 440 -25.78 -1.93 13.05
CA ASN A 440 -27.12 -1.93 12.47
C ASN A 440 -27.42 -0.66 11.64
N ASP A 441 -27.08 0.51 12.17
CA ASP A 441 -27.32 1.78 11.48
C ASP A 441 -26.38 1.92 10.27
N LEU A 442 -25.10 1.55 10.41
CA LEU A 442 -24.16 1.52 9.29
C LEU A 442 -24.62 0.54 8.19
N THR A 443 -25.17 -0.63 8.56
CA THR A 443 -25.75 -1.57 7.59
C THR A 443 -26.88 -0.92 6.80
N SER A 444 -27.83 -0.27 7.48
CA SER A 444 -28.97 0.41 6.84
C SER A 444 -28.52 1.54 5.91
N LYS A 445 -27.58 2.37 6.36
CA LYS A 445 -27.06 3.52 5.60
C LYS A 445 -26.25 3.08 4.37
N ILE A 446 -25.44 2.04 4.49
CA ILE A 446 -24.69 1.47 3.35
C ILE A 446 -25.67 0.85 2.35
N ALA A 447 -26.67 0.08 2.79
CA ALA A 447 -27.67 -0.51 1.90
C ALA A 447 -28.48 0.57 1.13
N THR A 448 -28.80 1.68 1.81
CA THR A 448 -29.46 2.84 1.18
C THR A 448 -28.56 3.49 0.13
N ALA A 449 -27.28 3.70 0.44
CA ALA A 449 -26.31 4.26 -0.48
C ALA A 449 -26.02 3.35 -1.69
N MET A 450 -25.98 2.03 -1.49
CA MET A 450 -25.86 1.05 -2.57
C MET A 450 -27.06 1.11 -3.51
N THR A 451 -28.27 1.22 -2.96
CA THR A 451 -29.50 1.38 -3.76
C THR A 451 -29.45 2.68 -4.59
N ALA A 452 -29.01 3.79 -3.98
CA ALA A 452 -28.84 5.08 -4.68
C ALA A 452 -27.78 5.02 -5.80
N ALA A 453 -26.76 4.17 -5.64
CA ALA A 453 -25.74 3.90 -6.65
C ALA A 453 -26.18 2.87 -7.72
N SER A 454 -27.45 2.45 -7.72
CA SER A 454 -27.98 1.38 -8.60
C SER A 454 -27.28 0.02 -8.40
N ILE A 455 -26.70 -0.23 -7.23
CA ILE A 455 -26.11 -1.51 -6.83
C ILE A 455 -27.20 -2.34 -6.15
N THR A 456 -27.90 -3.16 -6.92
CA THR A 456 -29.03 -3.98 -6.46
C THR A 456 -28.67 -5.47 -6.44
N GLY A 457 -29.34 -6.26 -5.58
CA GLY A 457 -29.16 -7.72 -5.56
C GLY A 457 -27.96 -8.22 -4.76
N ILE A 458 -27.25 -7.33 -4.06
CA ILE A 458 -26.16 -7.69 -3.15
C ILE A 458 -26.53 -7.24 -1.73
N THR A 459 -26.63 -8.19 -0.81
CA THR A 459 -26.84 -7.91 0.62
C THR A 459 -25.52 -7.65 1.30
N VAL A 460 -25.47 -6.63 2.15
CA VAL A 460 -24.32 -6.29 2.98
C VAL A 460 -24.76 -6.17 4.43
N THR A 461 -24.00 -6.75 5.35
CA THR A 461 -24.23 -6.63 6.79
C THR A 461 -22.94 -6.22 7.47
N VAL A 462 -22.92 -5.11 8.18
CA VAL A 462 -21.77 -4.75 9.03
C VAL A 462 -21.78 -5.67 10.24
N THR A 463 -20.68 -6.36 10.50
CA THR A 463 -20.55 -7.35 11.59
C THR A 463 -19.64 -6.90 12.72
N ASN A 464 -18.74 -5.96 12.45
CA ASN A 464 -17.84 -5.40 13.45
C ASN A 464 -17.43 -3.98 13.07
N VAL A 465 -17.40 -3.08 14.04
CA VAL A 465 -17.01 -1.67 13.88
C VAL A 465 -16.02 -1.31 15.01
N PRO A 466 -14.72 -1.60 14.84
CA PRO A 466 -13.69 -1.13 15.76
C PRO A 466 -13.70 0.39 15.94
N GLN A 467 -13.20 0.86 17.10
CA GLN A 467 -13.12 2.28 17.41
C GLN A 467 -12.18 3.01 16.42
N PRO A 468 -12.64 4.10 15.77
CA PRO A 468 -11.81 4.92 14.89
C PRO A 468 -10.75 5.74 15.63
N GLU A 469 -9.60 5.97 14.99
CA GLU A 469 -8.49 6.78 15.50
C GLU A 469 -8.46 8.17 14.85
N THR A 470 -7.97 9.18 15.59
CA THR A 470 -7.84 10.56 15.09
C THR A 470 -6.40 10.88 14.72
N THR A 471 -6.17 11.41 13.53
CA THR A 471 -4.86 11.90 13.07
C THR A 471 -4.94 13.38 12.71
N THR A 472 -4.03 14.21 13.23
CA THR A 472 -4.00 15.65 12.95
C THR A 472 -2.74 16.01 12.18
N MET A 473 -2.89 16.72 11.06
CA MET A 473 -1.81 17.20 10.20
C MET A 473 -1.86 18.72 10.09
N VAL A 474 -0.73 19.40 10.13
CA VAL A 474 -0.65 20.86 9.97
C VAL A 474 -0.29 21.19 8.52
N VAL A 475 -1.19 21.88 7.82
CA VAL A 475 -1.01 22.29 6.42
C VAL A 475 -0.74 23.79 6.37
N MET A 476 0.50 24.17 6.01
CA MET A 476 0.86 25.57 5.80
C MET A 476 0.19 26.10 4.51
N THR A 477 -0.60 27.17 4.60
CA THR A 477 -1.14 27.87 3.42
C THR A 477 -0.31 29.12 3.12
N THR A 478 0.48 29.08 2.06
CA THR A 478 1.08 30.27 1.45
C THR A 478 0.19 30.73 0.30
N THR A 479 -0.34 31.94 0.38
CA THR A 479 -1.04 32.61 -0.73
C THR A 479 0.00 33.18 -1.70
N THR A 480 -0.03 32.76 -2.96
CA THR A 480 0.71 33.37 -4.07
C THR A 480 -0.23 33.48 -5.28
N PRO A 481 -0.15 34.53 -6.11
CA PRO A 481 -1.18 34.87 -7.10
C PRO A 481 -1.32 33.82 -8.20
N PRO A 482 -2.46 33.77 -8.92
CA PRO A 482 -2.81 32.68 -9.79
C PRO A 482 -2.05 32.74 -11.12
N GLY A 483 -1.12 31.80 -11.28
CA GLY A 483 -0.47 31.46 -12.55
C GLY A 483 0.48 30.28 -12.34
N GLU A 484 0.24 29.17 -13.02
CA GLU A 484 1.13 27.98 -13.14
C GLU A 484 1.31 26.99 -11.96
N ALA A 485 0.83 27.25 -10.74
CA ALA A 485 1.17 26.41 -9.56
C ALA A 485 0.21 25.26 -9.19
N SER A 486 -0.78 24.86 -10.00
CA SER A 486 -1.72 23.78 -9.58
C SER A 486 -1.07 22.38 -9.63
N SER A 487 -0.09 22.18 -10.51
CA SER A 487 0.58 20.87 -10.68
C SER A 487 1.60 20.59 -9.58
N ALA A 488 2.44 21.56 -9.22
CA ALA A 488 3.50 21.36 -8.22
C ALA A 488 2.97 21.17 -6.79
N ARG A 489 1.82 21.78 -6.45
CA ARG A 489 1.23 21.76 -5.10
C ARG A 489 0.51 20.45 -4.78
N GLN A 490 -0.20 19.86 -5.74
CA GLN A 490 -0.75 18.49 -5.63
C GLN A 490 0.36 17.43 -5.60
N VAL A 491 1.46 17.69 -6.32
CA VAL A 491 2.63 16.81 -6.36
C VAL A 491 3.29 16.72 -4.98
N PHE A 492 3.51 17.83 -4.29
CA PHE A 492 4.19 17.82 -2.98
C PHE A 492 3.33 17.21 -1.84
N THR A 493 2.03 17.51 -1.80
CA THR A 493 1.11 16.95 -0.79
C THR A 493 0.85 15.45 -0.97
N GLY A 494 0.72 14.99 -2.22
CA GLY A 494 0.61 13.55 -2.52
C GLY A 494 1.91 12.78 -2.30
N ALA A 495 3.08 13.43 -2.48
CA ALA A 495 4.38 12.84 -2.19
C ALA A 495 4.61 12.64 -0.69
N LEU A 496 4.21 13.63 0.11
CA LEU A 496 4.34 13.58 1.57
C LEU A 496 3.47 12.47 2.18
N ALA A 497 2.24 12.26 1.67
CA ALA A 497 1.38 11.16 2.10
C ALA A 497 1.97 9.77 1.77
N ALA A 498 2.61 9.61 0.61
CA ALA A 498 3.27 8.36 0.22
C ALA A 498 4.51 8.04 1.09
N ILE A 499 5.22 9.08 1.54
CA ILE A 499 6.35 8.96 2.47
C ILE A 499 5.85 8.69 3.89
N LEU A 500 4.84 9.42 4.38
CA LEU A 500 4.29 9.27 5.74
C LEU A 500 3.65 7.89 6.00
N ALA A 501 3.17 7.21 4.95
CA ALA A 501 2.68 5.83 5.05
C ALA A 501 3.77 4.80 5.41
N MET A 502 5.05 5.18 5.40
CA MET A 502 6.19 4.24 5.46
C MET A 502 6.63 3.77 6.85
N GLY A 503 5.90 4.00 7.95
CA GLY A 503 6.46 3.53 9.23
C GLY A 503 5.58 3.48 10.46
N MET A 504 4.36 2.97 10.29
CA MET A 504 3.78 2.19 11.39
C MET A 504 3.97 0.68 11.22
N ALA A 505 4.57 0.25 10.12
CA ALA A 505 4.67 -1.16 9.78
C ALA A 505 6.09 -1.62 9.44
N ALA A 506 7.15 -0.83 9.69
CA ALA A 506 8.54 -1.16 9.30
C ALA A 506 9.11 -2.45 9.94
N PHE A 507 8.27 -3.23 10.64
CA PHE A 507 8.61 -4.44 11.35
C PHE A 507 7.44 -5.44 11.26
N ALA A 508 7.17 -6.00 10.08
CA ALA A 508 6.41 -7.25 9.95
C ALA A 508 6.46 -7.83 8.53
#